data_AF-A0A849RAB0-F1
#
_entry.id   AF-A0A849RAB0-F1
#
_cell.length_a   1.000
_cell.length_b   1.000
_cell.length_c   1.000
_cell.angle_alpha   90.00
_cell.angle_beta   90.00
_cell.angle_gamma   90.00
#
_symmetry.space_group_name_H-M   'P 1'
#
loop_
_entity.id
_entity.type
_entity.pdbx_description
1 polymer ?
#
loop_
_entity_poly.entity_id
_entity_poly.type
_entity_poly.pdbx_seq_one_letter_code
_entity_poly.pdbx_strand_id
1 'polypeptide(L)'
;MDNKKRLLALTLCSMTSVVLAGEKEELILLRNTTINLVDELVKQGVLSEKVANDMLTRAKAEADAETKQTAQQVSKDENDKPDPGEVRVPYVPEFVKDEIRQQVRHELREEVVGDVMQKAKSEKWGIPDALPDWVNRFKLSGDLRLRSQNDFMADDNVKGFYSNFQAINNVGGVTAAGLDGFLNTTDDRHRFRQRLRLGIDAKVTDNLKAGIRLATSNIPDPVSTNQSLGNMGGHYDFNVDRAYLKYDAVNDEGFK
;
A
#
# COMPACT_ATOMS: atom_id res chain seq x y z
N MET A 1 -33.92 47.80 -2.07
CA MET A 1 -34.23 46.59 -1.26
C MET A 1 -33.69 45.38 -2.01
N ASP A 2 -32.40 45.30 -2.32
CA ASP A 2 -31.24 45.14 -1.44
C ASP A 2 -31.32 43.87 -0.58
N ASN A 3 -30.64 42.81 -1.02
CA ASN A 3 -29.39 42.41 -0.38
C ASN A 3 -28.64 41.34 -1.19
N LYS A 4 -27.58 41.79 -1.87
CA LYS A 4 -26.38 41.00 -2.23
C LYS A 4 -25.47 40.87 -1.01
N LYS A 5 -24.64 39.80 -0.98
CA LYS A 5 -23.33 39.57 -0.29
C LYS A 5 -23.35 38.21 0.43
N ARG A 6 -22.37 37.30 0.39
CA ARG A 6 -20.96 37.30 -0.06
C ARG A 6 -20.46 35.84 -0.17
N LEU A 7 -19.72 35.53 -1.25
CA LEU A 7 -18.65 34.51 -1.29
C LEU A 7 -17.42 34.99 -0.48
N LEU A 8 -16.47 34.07 -0.21
CA LEU A 8 -15.15 34.16 0.49
C LEU A 8 -15.19 33.46 1.87
N ALA A 9 -14.26 32.59 2.28
CA ALA A 9 -12.91 32.28 1.79
C ALA A 9 -12.53 30.82 2.13
N LEU A 10 -12.00 30.11 1.13
CA LEU A 10 -11.15 28.93 1.26
C LEU A 10 -9.71 29.42 1.52
N THR A 11 -8.85 28.58 2.09
CA THR A 11 -7.38 28.71 2.22
C THR A 11 -6.85 29.73 3.22
N LEU A 12 -6.41 29.27 4.41
CA LEU A 12 -5.22 29.75 5.12
C LEU A 12 -4.96 28.83 6.35
N CYS A 13 -4.20 27.74 6.19
CA CYS A 13 -3.69 26.99 7.37
C CYS A 13 -2.46 26.11 7.04
N SER A 14 -1.62 26.49 6.08
CA SER A 14 -0.40 25.76 5.71
C SER A 14 0.88 26.59 5.79
N MET A 15 0.89 27.69 6.56
CA MET A 15 2.05 28.60 6.67
C MET A 15 2.75 28.57 8.03
N THR A 16 2.27 27.80 9.01
CA THR A 16 2.86 27.79 10.37
C THR A 16 4.13 26.94 10.48
N SER A 17 4.39 26.03 9.54
CA SER A 17 5.62 25.20 9.52
C SER A 17 6.83 25.87 8.87
N VAL A 18 6.64 26.92 8.06
CA VAL A 18 7.74 27.65 7.42
C VAL A 18 8.39 28.66 8.39
N VAL A 19 7.61 29.18 9.34
CA VAL A 19 8.07 30.19 10.31
C VAL A 19 9.10 29.62 11.30
N LEU A 20 8.90 28.39 11.79
CA LEU A 20 9.82 27.76 12.77
C LEU A 20 11.20 27.40 12.20
N ALA A 21 11.28 27.05 10.92
CA ALA A 21 12.55 26.74 10.25
C ALA A 21 13.38 28.01 10.01
N GLY A 22 12.70 29.12 9.68
CA GLY A 22 13.32 30.44 9.53
C GLY A 22 13.95 30.93 10.83
N GLU A 23 13.28 30.79 11.98
CA GLU A 23 13.82 31.20 13.28
C GLU A 23 15.11 30.45 13.66
N LYS A 24 15.19 29.13 13.38
CA LYS A 24 16.40 28.34 13.63
C LYS A 24 17.56 28.76 12.74
N GLU A 25 17.29 29.01 11.45
CA GLU A 25 18.30 29.44 10.49
C GLU A 25 18.80 30.85 10.82
N GLU A 26 17.90 31.76 11.20
CA GLU A 26 18.22 33.11 11.68
C GLU A 26 19.03 33.09 12.97
N LEU A 27 18.70 32.22 13.94
CA LEU A 27 19.46 32.09 15.20
C LEU A 27 20.88 31.53 14.96
N ILE A 28 21.03 30.54 14.08
CA ILE A 28 22.34 30.00 13.71
C ILE A 28 23.15 31.04 12.95
N LEU A 29 22.51 31.78 12.02
CA LEU A 29 23.14 32.87 11.29
C LEU A 29 23.60 33.98 12.24
N LEU A 30 22.76 34.40 13.19
CA LEU A 30 23.07 35.43 14.19
C LEU A 30 24.20 34.99 15.12
N ARG A 31 24.21 33.72 15.55
CA ARG A 31 25.30 33.14 16.35
C ARG A 31 26.62 33.08 15.58
N ASN A 32 26.60 32.64 14.33
CA ASN A 32 27.81 32.53 13.52
C ASN A 32 28.36 33.92 13.13
N THR A 33 27.49 34.88 12.82
CA THR A 33 27.89 36.26 12.51
C THR A 33 28.49 36.95 13.73
N THR A 34 27.95 36.73 14.94
CA THR A 34 28.55 37.28 16.17
C THR A 34 29.91 36.65 16.49
N ILE A 35 30.07 35.33 16.34
CA ILE A 35 31.38 34.67 16.54
C ILE A 35 32.42 35.20 15.55
N ASN A 36 32.07 35.27 14.26
CA ASN A 36 32.98 35.79 13.23
C ASN A 36 33.36 37.25 13.47
N LEU A 37 32.44 38.06 13.98
CA LEU A 37 32.71 39.46 14.34
C LEU A 37 33.68 39.56 15.52
N VAL A 38 33.54 38.72 16.54
CA VAL A 38 34.48 38.64 17.67
C VAL A 38 35.87 38.22 17.20
N ASP A 39 35.96 37.20 16.35
CA ASP A 39 37.23 36.72 15.79
C ASP A 39 37.92 37.79 14.94
N GLU A 40 37.16 38.55 14.17
CA GLU A 40 37.69 39.65 13.35
C GLU A 40 38.19 40.82 14.21
N LEU A 41 37.51 41.14 15.31
CA LEU A 41 37.97 42.14 16.28
C LEU A 41 39.26 41.73 16.99
N VAL A 42 39.46 40.43 17.21
CA VAL A 42 40.72 39.88 17.74
C VAL A 42 41.83 39.99 16.69
N LYS A 43 41.57 39.61 15.43
CA LYS A 43 42.54 39.72 14.33
C LYS A 43 43.00 41.16 14.07
N GLN A 44 42.09 42.12 14.17
CA GLN A 44 42.38 43.55 14.01
C GLN A 44 43.09 44.15 15.23
N GLY A 45 43.33 43.36 16.28
CA GLY A 45 44.05 43.77 17.49
C GLY A 45 43.28 44.72 18.41
N VAL A 46 41.99 44.92 18.14
CA VAL A 46 41.10 45.77 18.96
C VAL A 46 40.73 45.05 20.27
N LEU A 47 40.67 43.71 20.23
CA LEU A 47 40.38 42.85 21.37
C LEU A 47 41.50 41.82 21.57
N SER A 48 41.84 41.51 22.82
CA SER A 48 42.76 40.39 23.10
C SER A 48 42.01 39.06 23.11
N GLU A 49 42.67 37.99 22.67
CA GLU A 49 42.12 36.63 22.65
C GLU A 49 41.59 36.18 24.03
N LYS A 50 42.26 36.61 25.11
CA LYS A 50 41.82 36.36 26.48
C LYS A 50 40.47 37.02 26.79
N VAL A 51 40.30 38.29 26.38
CA VAL A 51 39.05 39.03 26.61
C VAL A 51 37.91 38.46 25.77
N ALA A 52 38.19 38.01 24.53
CA ALA A 52 37.19 37.36 23.68
C ALA A 52 36.68 36.05 24.30
N ASN A 53 37.59 35.20 24.79
CA ASN A 53 37.26 33.94 25.44
C ASN A 53 36.50 34.17 26.76
N ASP A 54 36.88 35.18 27.55
CA ASP A 54 36.15 35.55 28.77
C ASP A 54 34.72 36.04 28.45
N MET A 55 34.53 36.82 27.39
CA MET A 55 33.20 37.29 26.96
C MET A 55 32.31 36.12 26.49
N LEU A 56 32.86 35.20 25.69
CA LEU A 56 32.13 34.00 25.27
C LEU A 56 31.74 33.10 26.44
N THR A 57 32.60 33.01 27.46
CA THR A 57 32.34 32.22 28.66
C THR A 57 31.26 32.86 29.54
N ARG A 58 31.28 34.18 29.70
CA ARG A 58 30.22 34.93 30.41
C ARG A 58 28.88 34.85 29.69
N ALA A 59 28.85 35.02 28.37
CA ALA A 59 27.63 34.92 27.57
C ALA A 59 26.97 33.53 27.68
N LYS A 60 27.77 32.45 27.70
CA LYS A 60 27.26 31.09 27.97
C LYS A 60 26.71 30.96 29.38
N ALA A 61 27.44 31.45 30.38
CA ALA A 61 27.00 31.38 31.77
C ALA A 61 25.73 32.20 32.04
N GLU A 62 25.57 33.35 31.38
CA GLU A 62 24.38 34.20 31.45
C GLU A 62 23.19 33.55 30.74
N ALA A 63 23.37 32.94 29.57
CA ALA A 63 22.32 32.18 28.89
C ALA A 63 21.85 30.95 29.70
N ASP A 64 22.78 30.24 30.34
CA ASP A 64 22.46 29.13 31.24
C ASP A 64 21.77 29.61 32.53
N ALA A 65 22.13 30.80 33.02
CA ALA A 65 21.51 31.41 34.20
C ALA A 65 20.10 31.94 33.90
N GLU A 66 19.87 32.59 32.76
CA GLU A 66 18.54 33.01 32.30
C GLU A 66 17.62 31.80 32.10
N THR A 67 18.12 30.73 31.46
CA THR A 67 17.36 29.48 31.28
C THR A 67 16.97 28.85 32.62
N LYS A 68 17.84 28.92 33.63
CA LYS A 68 17.56 28.44 35.00
C LYS A 68 16.64 29.39 35.78
N GLN A 69 16.72 30.70 35.58
CA GLN A 69 15.83 31.69 36.21
C GLN A 69 14.41 31.62 35.64
N THR A 70 14.25 31.38 34.34
CA THR A 70 12.93 31.14 33.73
C THR A 70 12.34 29.80 34.19
N ALA A 71 13.16 28.76 34.35
CA ALA A 71 12.73 27.49 34.96
C ALA A 71 12.35 27.64 36.46
N GLN A 72 13.04 28.52 37.20
CA GLN A 72 12.75 28.81 38.61
C GLN A 72 11.54 29.75 38.81
N GLN A 73 11.26 30.67 37.87
CA GLN A 73 10.02 31.46 37.89
C GLN A 73 8.78 30.59 37.67
N VAL A 74 8.86 29.52 36.88
CA VAL A 74 7.78 28.54 36.71
C VAL A 74 7.57 27.70 37.99
N SER A 75 8.63 27.44 38.78
CA SER A 75 8.50 26.73 40.07
C SER A 75 7.95 27.58 41.22
N LYS A 76 7.83 28.92 41.06
CA LYS A 76 7.24 29.79 42.08
C LYS A 76 5.71 29.85 42.01
N ASP A 77 5.11 29.47 40.87
CA ASP A 77 3.66 29.33 40.66
C ASP A 77 3.14 27.91 41.00
N GLU A 78 4.00 26.98 41.43
CA GLU A 78 3.59 25.60 41.83
C GLU A 78 2.89 25.51 43.20
N ASN A 79 2.73 26.62 43.95
CA ASN A 79 2.04 26.60 45.23
C ASN A 79 0.51 26.73 45.15
N ASP A 80 -0.07 26.79 43.95
CA ASP A 80 -1.52 26.68 43.75
C ASP A 80 -1.86 25.31 43.14
N LYS A 81 -2.60 24.49 43.89
CA LYS A 81 -3.08 23.19 43.42
C LYS A 81 -4.05 23.41 42.25
N PRO A 82 -3.91 22.72 41.11
CA PRO A 82 -4.83 22.87 39.99
C PRO A 82 -6.21 22.29 40.34
N ASP A 83 -7.27 22.98 39.92
CA ASP A 83 -8.65 22.51 40.01
C ASP A 83 -8.87 21.24 39.15
N PRO A 84 -9.86 20.38 39.48
CA PRO A 84 -10.07 19.13 38.75
C PRO A 84 -10.46 19.39 37.28
N GLY A 85 -9.52 19.13 36.36
CA GLY A 85 -9.73 19.28 34.91
C GLY A 85 -8.70 20.16 34.19
N GLU A 86 -7.80 20.84 34.91
CA GLU A 86 -6.77 21.68 34.31
C GLU A 86 -5.47 20.90 34.08
N VAL A 87 -5.16 20.57 32.82
CA VAL A 87 -3.87 19.94 32.42
C VAL A 87 -2.89 21.06 32.05
N ARG A 88 -1.99 21.40 32.96
CA ARG A 88 -0.88 22.32 32.67
C ARG A 88 0.27 21.55 32.04
N VAL A 89 0.62 21.90 30.80
CA VAL A 89 1.78 21.34 30.09
C VAL A 89 2.96 22.30 30.26
N PRO A 90 4.06 21.88 30.91
CA PRO A 90 5.26 22.71 31.00
C PRO A 90 5.81 23.05 29.61
N TYR A 91 6.21 24.30 29.40
CA TYR A 91 6.87 24.70 28.16
C TYR A 91 8.24 24.02 28.08
N VAL A 92 8.32 22.97 27.28
CA VAL A 92 9.59 22.32 26.94
C VAL A 92 10.21 23.10 25.77
N PRO A 93 11.43 23.66 25.91
CA PRO A 93 12.14 24.31 24.82
C PRO A 93 12.30 23.40 23.61
N GLU A 94 12.22 23.95 22.40
CA GLU A 94 12.15 23.12 21.18
C GLU A 94 13.43 22.30 20.94
N PHE A 95 14.60 22.76 21.40
CA PHE A 95 15.84 21.99 21.31
C PHE A 95 15.80 20.69 22.12
N VAL A 96 15.16 20.72 23.31
CA VAL A 96 14.98 19.53 24.15
C VAL A 96 13.98 18.59 23.51
N LYS A 97 12.93 19.11 22.86
CA LYS A 97 11.99 18.28 22.09
C LYS A 97 12.67 17.59 20.91
N ASP A 98 13.56 18.27 20.21
CA ASP A 98 14.30 17.70 19.09
C ASP A 98 15.28 16.62 19.52
N GLU A 99 16.02 16.83 20.61
CA GLU A 99 16.92 15.83 21.19
C GLU A 99 16.14 14.59 21.67
N ILE A 100 15.06 14.79 22.42
CA ILE A 100 14.17 13.70 22.85
C ILE A 100 13.58 12.97 21.64
N ARG A 101 13.11 13.67 20.60
CA ARG A 101 12.61 13.03 19.37
C ARG A 101 13.69 12.19 18.69
N GLN A 102 14.93 12.67 18.63
CA GLN A 102 16.02 11.94 18.00
C GLN A 102 16.41 10.70 18.81
N GLN A 103 16.50 10.81 20.13
CA GLN A 103 16.82 9.71 21.01
C GLN A 103 15.72 8.64 21.03
N VAL A 104 14.45 9.06 21.18
CA VAL A 104 13.28 8.18 21.10
C VAL A 104 13.18 7.49 19.74
N ARG A 105 13.49 8.19 18.63
CA ARG A 105 13.52 7.60 17.27
C ARG A 105 14.64 6.58 17.07
N HIS A 106 15.70 6.63 17.86
CA HIS A 106 16.81 5.69 17.76
C HIS A 106 16.53 4.46 18.62
N GLU A 107 16.11 4.67 19.86
CA GLU A 107 15.87 3.59 20.85
C GLU A 107 14.60 2.80 20.56
N LEU A 108 13.48 3.46 20.21
CA LEU A 108 12.19 2.78 20.02
C LEU A 108 12.00 2.19 18.63
N ARG A 109 12.87 2.47 17.65
CA ARG A 109 12.63 2.01 16.28
C ARG A 109 12.68 0.49 16.16
N GLU A 110 13.67 -0.15 16.75
CA GLU A 110 13.84 -1.60 16.63
C GLU A 110 12.78 -2.36 17.46
N GLU A 111 12.55 -1.91 18.69
CA GLU A 111 11.57 -2.51 19.60
C GLU A 111 10.12 -2.32 19.09
N VAL A 112 9.75 -1.10 18.69
CA VAL A 112 8.38 -0.83 18.19
C VAL A 112 8.14 -1.50 16.84
N VAL A 113 9.14 -1.59 15.96
CA VAL A 113 8.98 -2.35 14.71
C VAL A 113 8.76 -3.82 15.00
N GLY A 114 9.51 -4.42 15.94
CA GLY A 114 9.30 -5.80 16.37
C GLY A 114 7.89 -6.03 16.93
N ASP A 115 7.43 -5.16 17.82
CA ASP A 115 6.10 -5.24 18.43
C ASP A 115 4.98 -5.00 17.42
N VAL A 116 5.15 -4.05 16.50
CA VAL A 116 4.19 -3.78 15.42
C VAL A 116 4.14 -4.94 14.45
N MET A 117 5.26 -5.59 14.12
CA MET A 117 5.27 -6.79 13.28
C MET A 117 4.63 -7.99 13.99
N GLN A 118 4.90 -8.18 15.29
CA GLN A 118 4.24 -9.22 16.09
C GLN A 118 2.73 -8.97 16.19
N LYS A 119 2.32 -7.73 16.42
CA LYS A 119 0.91 -7.32 16.48
C LYS A 119 0.24 -7.40 15.12
N ALA A 120 0.91 -7.01 14.04
CA ALA A 120 0.41 -7.16 12.68
C ALA A 120 0.26 -8.65 12.28
N LYS A 121 1.12 -9.53 12.80
CA LYS A 121 1.02 -10.99 12.63
C LYS A 121 -0.12 -11.58 13.44
N SER A 122 -0.33 -11.15 14.68
CA SER A 122 -1.44 -11.62 15.53
C SER A 122 -2.79 -11.08 15.04
N GLU A 123 -2.84 -9.83 14.62
CA GLU A 123 -4.04 -9.14 14.14
C GLU A 123 -4.25 -9.25 12.62
N LYS A 124 -3.34 -9.93 11.89
CA LYS A 124 -3.41 -10.21 10.45
C LYS A 124 -3.64 -8.97 9.59
N TRP A 125 -2.88 -7.90 9.80
CA TRP A 125 -3.07 -6.60 9.12
C TRP A 125 -2.80 -6.59 7.60
N GLY A 126 -2.64 -7.75 6.95
CA GLY A 126 -2.43 -7.85 5.50
C GLY A 126 -1.12 -7.22 5.00
N ILE A 127 -0.21 -6.88 5.93
CA ILE A 127 1.12 -6.36 5.62
C ILE A 127 1.97 -7.54 5.14
N PRO A 128 2.65 -7.46 3.97
CA PRO A 128 3.46 -8.54 3.43
C PRO A 128 4.46 -9.14 4.43
N ASP A 129 5.08 -8.31 5.28
CA ASP A 129 6.06 -8.75 6.28
C ASP A 129 5.46 -9.41 7.54
N ALA A 130 4.13 -9.39 7.70
CA ALA A 130 3.44 -10.04 8.81
C ALA A 130 2.98 -11.47 8.48
N LEU A 131 2.98 -11.85 7.19
CA LEU A 131 2.66 -13.21 6.74
C LEU A 131 3.91 -14.09 6.74
N PRO A 132 3.77 -15.42 6.91
CA PRO A 132 4.90 -16.33 6.74
C PRO A 132 5.55 -16.17 5.36
N ASP A 133 6.88 -16.19 5.28
CA ASP A 133 7.66 -15.91 4.06
C ASP A 133 7.23 -16.72 2.83
N TRP A 134 6.71 -17.94 3.03
CA TRP A 134 6.26 -18.78 1.93
C TRP A 134 5.02 -18.20 1.23
N VAL A 135 4.14 -17.49 1.94
CA VAL A 135 2.92 -16.90 1.38
C VAL A 135 3.28 -15.81 0.37
N ASN A 136 4.33 -15.04 0.66
CA ASN A 136 4.83 -13.98 -0.23
C ASN A 136 5.42 -14.53 -1.54
N ARG A 137 5.69 -15.84 -1.63
CA ARG A 137 6.16 -16.50 -2.85
C ARG A 137 5.02 -16.90 -3.79
N PHE A 138 3.77 -16.89 -3.33
CA PHE A 138 2.61 -17.26 -4.13
C PHE A 138 1.80 -16.04 -4.53
N LYS A 139 1.47 -15.95 -5.81
CA LYS A 139 0.55 -14.96 -6.36
C LYS A 139 -0.72 -15.67 -6.81
N LEU A 140 -1.82 -15.38 -6.12
CA LEU A 140 -3.14 -15.81 -6.53
C LEU A 140 -3.70 -14.84 -7.57
N SER A 141 -4.23 -15.36 -8.66
CA SER A 141 -4.91 -14.62 -9.71
C SER A 141 -6.18 -15.35 -10.13
N GLY A 142 -7.12 -14.63 -10.73
CA GLY A 142 -8.32 -15.26 -11.25
C GLY A 142 -9.19 -14.32 -12.05
N ASP A 143 -10.10 -14.89 -12.82
CA ASP A 143 -11.17 -14.15 -13.49
C ASP A 143 -12.48 -14.94 -13.45
N LEU A 144 -13.56 -14.18 -13.31
CA LEU A 144 -14.92 -14.67 -13.42
C LEU A 144 -15.58 -13.98 -14.61
N ARG A 145 -16.23 -14.78 -15.45
CA ARG A 145 -17.03 -14.30 -16.56
C ARG A 145 -18.42 -14.87 -16.46
N LEU A 146 -19.41 -14.00 -16.61
CA LEU A 146 -20.81 -14.35 -16.82
C LEU A 146 -21.21 -13.94 -18.23
N ARG A 147 -22.02 -14.74 -18.90
CA ARG A 147 -22.45 -14.51 -20.28
C ARG A 147 -23.86 -15.04 -20.47
N SER A 148 -24.77 -14.20 -20.95
CA SER A 148 -26.00 -14.67 -21.59
C SER A 148 -25.72 -14.89 -23.08
N GLN A 149 -26.08 -16.06 -23.60
CA GLN A 149 -25.94 -16.43 -25.01
C GLN A 149 -27.29 -16.91 -25.52
N ASN A 150 -27.77 -16.28 -26.60
CA ASN A 150 -29.00 -16.66 -27.27
C ASN A 150 -28.64 -16.98 -28.72
N ASP A 151 -28.89 -18.22 -29.13
CA ASP A 151 -28.72 -18.69 -30.49
C ASP A 151 -30.12 -18.81 -31.10
N PHE A 152 -30.42 -17.99 -32.11
CA PHE A 152 -31.72 -17.98 -32.78
C PHE A 152 -31.60 -18.67 -34.14
N MET A 153 -32.54 -19.54 -34.44
CA MET A 153 -32.62 -20.31 -35.67
C MET A 153 -33.75 -19.78 -36.54
N ALA A 154 -33.57 -19.82 -37.86
CA ALA A 154 -34.61 -19.43 -38.80
C ALA A 154 -35.58 -20.59 -39.03
N ASP A 155 -36.86 -20.28 -39.22
CA ASP A 155 -37.92 -21.29 -39.41
C ASP A 155 -37.73 -22.12 -40.70
N ASP A 156 -37.00 -21.59 -41.67
CA ASP A 156 -36.70 -22.24 -42.96
C ASP A 156 -35.39 -23.05 -42.97
N ASN A 157 -34.72 -23.19 -41.82
CA ASN A 157 -33.52 -24.00 -41.70
C ASN A 157 -33.78 -25.49 -41.98
N VAL A 158 -32.87 -26.12 -42.71
CA VAL A 158 -32.97 -27.55 -43.06
C VAL A 158 -32.69 -28.42 -41.84
N LYS A 159 -33.63 -29.30 -41.49
CA LYS A 159 -33.52 -30.27 -40.39
C LYS A 159 -32.72 -31.50 -40.80
N GLY A 160 -31.87 -32.02 -39.89
CA GLY A 160 -31.23 -33.32 -40.07
C GLY A 160 -30.22 -33.39 -41.22
N PHE A 161 -29.66 -32.26 -41.65
CA PHE A 161 -28.71 -32.21 -42.77
C PHE A 161 -27.25 -32.16 -42.30
N TYR A 162 -26.95 -31.37 -41.27
CA TYR A 162 -25.60 -31.17 -40.78
C TYR A 162 -25.27 -32.18 -39.69
N SER A 163 -24.28 -33.05 -39.93
CA SER A 163 -23.85 -34.06 -38.95
C SER A 163 -23.17 -33.45 -37.73
N ASN A 164 -23.59 -33.89 -36.55
CA ASN A 164 -22.94 -33.65 -35.29
C ASN A 164 -21.93 -34.77 -35.00
N PHE A 165 -20.74 -34.66 -35.58
CA PHE A 165 -19.69 -35.68 -35.43
C PHE A 165 -19.32 -35.95 -33.97
N GLN A 166 -19.45 -34.95 -33.09
CA GLN A 166 -19.18 -35.14 -31.68
C GLN A 166 -20.21 -36.04 -31.00
N ALA A 167 -21.51 -35.79 -31.22
CA ALA A 167 -22.56 -36.66 -30.69
C ALA A 167 -22.43 -38.08 -31.26
N ILE A 168 -22.14 -38.21 -32.57
CA ILE A 168 -21.91 -39.50 -33.24
C ILE A 168 -20.76 -40.28 -32.61
N ASN A 169 -19.62 -39.62 -32.39
CA ASN A 169 -18.44 -40.26 -31.81
C ASN A 169 -18.67 -40.69 -30.36
N ASN A 170 -19.40 -39.90 -29.57
CA ASN A 170 -19.68 -40.19 -28.16
C ASN A 170 -20.51 -41.47 -27.97
N VAL A 171 -21.36 -41.82 -28.94
CA VAL A 171 -22.21 -43.01 -28.90
C VAL A 171 -21.72 -44.15 -29.81
N GLY A 172 -20.56 -43.98 -30.45
CA GLY A 172 -19.87 -45.04 -31.18
C GLY A 172 -20.34 -45.28 -32.62
N GLY A 173 -21.03 -44.33 -33.26
CA GLY A 173 -21.34 -44.40 -34.69
C GLY A 173 -22.68 -43.78 -35.09
N VAL A 174 -22.85 -43.56 -36.39
CA VAL A 174 -24.02 -42.85 -36.96
C VAL A 174 -25.32 -43.58 -36.64
N THR A 175 -25.33 -44.91 -36.73
CA THR A 175 -26.51 -45.74 -36.43
C THR A 175 -26.93 -45.63 -34.97
N ALA A 176 -25.97 -45.60 -34.04
CA ALA A 176 -26.25 -45.47 -32.61
C ALA A 176 -26.73 -44.05 -32.24
N ALA A 177 -26.26 -43.03 -32.95
CA ALA A 177 -26.65 -41.65 -32.72
C ALA A 177 -28.05 -41.31 -33.22
N GLY A 178 -28.53 -41.98 -34.27
CA GLY A 178 -29.86 -41.73 -34.83
C GLY A 178 -30.08 -40.24 -35.15
N LEU A 179 -31.17 -39.67 -34.63
CA LEU A 179 -31.50 -38.26 -34.81
C LEU A 179 -30.59 -37.31 -34.01
N ASP A 180 -30.02 -37.76 -32.90
CA ASP A 180 -29.08 -36.98 -32.08
C ASP A 180 -27.71 -36.80 -32.79
N GLY A 181 -27.49 -37.55 -33.87
CA GLY A 181 -26.34 -37.43 -34.75
C GLY A 181 -26.35 -36.19 -35.65
N PHE A 182 -27.37 -35.33 -35.57
CA PHE A 182 -27.46 -34.10 -36.35
C PHE A 182 -27.37 -32.86 -35.46
N LEU A 183 -26.85 -31.76 -36.01
CA LEU A 183 -26.82 -30.46 -35.33
C LEU A 183 -28.24 -29.88 -35.24
N ASN A 184 -28.54 -29.22 -34.13
CA ASN A 184 -29.76 -28.43 -34.01
C ASN A 184 -29.66 -27.19 -34.90
N THR A 185 -30.55 -27.12 -35.90
CA THR A 185 -30.69 -25.98 -36.81
C THR A 185 -32.05 -25.30 -36.73
N THR A 186 -32.99 -25.76 -35.91
CA THR A 186 -34.37 -25.23 -35.91
C THR A 186 -34.88 -24.79 -34.57
N ASP A 187 -34.28 -25.25 -33.48
CA ASP A 187 -34.73 -24.85 -32.14
C ASP A 187 -33.79 -23.79 -31.57
N ASP A 188 -34.38 -22.66 -31.18
CA ASP A 188 -33.70 -21.60 -30.46
C ASP A 188 -33.09 -22.10 -29.15
N ARG A 189 -31.95 -21.53 -28.77
CA ARG A 189 -31.22 -21.93 -27.58
C ARG A 189 -30.81 -20.73 -26.76
N HIS A 190 -31.35 -20.65 -25.54
CA HIS A 190 -30.97 -19.69 -24.53
C HIS A 190 -30.06 -20.34 -23.48
N ARG A 191 -28.86 -19.79 -23.30
CA ARG A 191 -27.86 -20.30 -22.36
C ARG A 191 -27.30 -19.19 -21.50
N PHE A 192 -27.41 -19.35 -20.20
CA PHE A 192 -26.56 -18.63 -19.27
C PHE A 192 -25.26 -19.42 -19.08
N ARG A 193 -24.12 -18.77 -19.29
CA ARG A 193 -22.80 -19.40 -19.26
C ARG A 193 -21.91 -18.68 -18.26
N GLN A 194 -21.08 -19.44 -17.58
CA GLN A 194 -20.04 -18.92 -16.70
C GLN A 194 -18.67 -19.46 -17.08
N ARG A 195 -17.63 -18.71 -16.72
CA ARG A 195 -16.27 -19.22 -16.70
C ARG A 195 -15.56 -18.68 -15.47
N LEU A 196 -15.07 -19.58 -14.63
CA LEU A 196 -14.19 -19.23 -13.52
C LEU A 196 -12.80 -19.77 -13.83
N ARG A 197 -11.78 -18.93 -13.67
CA ARG A 197 -10.37 -19.33 -13.74
C ARG A 197 -9.64 -18.88 -12.49
N LEU A 198 -8.84 -19.78 -11.94
CA LEU A 198 -8.02 -19.55 -10.76
C LEU A 198 -6.59 -19.96 -11.07
N GLY A 199 -5.66 -19.02 -10.96
CA GLY A 199 -4.24 -19.21 -11.21
C GLY A 199 -3.42 -19.01 -9.95
N ILE A 200 -2.44 -19.87 -9.73
CA ILE A 200 -1.43 -19.74 -8.68
C ILE A 200 -0.08 -19.72 -9.39
N ASP A 201 0.65 -18.61 -9.23
CA ASP A 201 2.05 -18.50 -9.64
C ASP A 201 2.94 -18.54 -8.39
N ALA A 202 3.99 -19.36 -8.41
CA ALA A 202 4.94 -19.54 -7.33
C ALA A 202 6.34 -19.10 -7.76
N LYS A 203 6.97 -18.21 -6.99
CA LYS A 203 8.41 -17.92 -7.08
C LYS A 203 9.17 -19.02 -6.35
N VAL A 204 9.68 -20.00 -7.11
CA VAL A 204 10.40 -21.15 -6.56
C VAL A 204 11.82 -20.74 -6.15
N THR A 205 12.51 -20.02 -7.04
CA THR A 205 13.80 -19.35 -6.79
C THR A 205 13.80 -17.96 -7.44
N ASP A 206 14.88 -17.18 -7.31
CA ASP A 206 15.00 -15.87 -7.97
C ASP A 206 14.89 -15.95 -9.49
N ASN A 207 15.30 -17.07 -10.08
CA ASN A 207 15.34 -17.28 -11.52
C ASN A 207 14.30 -18.31 -12.00
N LEU A 208 13.50 -18.91 -11.12
CA LEU A 208 12.53 -19.95 -11.49
C LEU A 208 11.14 -19.64 -10.95
N LYS A 209 10.18 -19.57 -11.86
CA LYS A 209 8.75 -19.39 -11.58
C LYS A 209 7.99 -20.62 -12.06
N ALA A 210 7.04 -21.08 -11.27
CA ALA A 210 6.10 -22.14 -11.65
C ALA A 210 4.69 -21.57 -11.61
N GLY A 211 3.83 -21.95 -12.53
CA GLY A 211 2.44 -21.48 -12.52
C GLY A 211 1.47 -22.56 -12.94
N ILE A 212 0.35 -22.64 -12.23
CA ILE A 212 -0.79 -23.50 -12.56
C ILE A 212 -2.05 -22.65 -12.62
N ARG A 213 -2.92 -22.92 -13.59
CA ARG A 213 -4.25 -22.32 -13.71
C ARG A 213 -5.29 -23.40 -13.89
N LEU A 214 -6.30 -23.38 -13.03
CA LEU A 214 -7.51 -24.17 -13.13
C LEU A 214 -8.61 -23.34 -13.78
N ALA A 215 -9.48 -23.98 -14.55
CA ALA A 215 -10.66 -23.36 -15.13
C ALA A 215 -11.89 -24.27 -14.99
N THR A 216 -13.08 -23.69 -14.93
CA THR A 216 -14.31 -24.44 -15.22
C THR A 216 -14.25 -25.00 -16.64
N SER A 217 -14.72 -26.21 -16.85
CA SER A 217 -14.59 -26.87 -18.15
C SER A 217 -15.80 -27.69 -18.55
N ASN A 218 -16.09 -27.63 -19.84
CA ASN A 218 -16.98 -28.54 -20.51
C ASN A 218 -16.11 -29.43 -21.41
N ILE A 219 -15.78 -30.64 -20.95
CA ILE A 219 -14.83 -31.56 -21.62
C ILE A 219 -15.14 -31.77 -23.13
N PRO A 220 -16.41 -31.81 -23.58
CA PRO A 220 -16.74 -31.84 -25.01
C PRO A 220 -16.34 -30.59 -25.81
N ASP A 221 -16.13 -29.42 -25.22
CA ASP A 221 -15.86 -28.17 -25.95
C ASP A 221 -14.34 -27.84 -25.92
N PRO A 222 -13.56 -28.19 -26.97
CA PRO A 222 -12.10 -28.01 -26.95
C PRO A 222 -11.65 -26.55 -27.07
N VAL A 223 -12.54 -25.65 -27.50
CA VAL A 223 -12.20 -24.24 -27.79
C VAL A 223 -12.67 -23.29 -26.70
N SER A 224 -13.45 -23.76 -25.73
CA SER A 224 -14.07 -22.90 -24.74
C SER A 224 -14.20 -23.56 -23.36
N THR A 225 -13.64 -22.89 -22.36
CA THR A 225 -13.77 -23.18 -20.93
C THR A 225 -15.04 -22.59 -20.32
N ASN A 226 -16.10 -22.35 -21.12
CA ASN A 226 -17.36 -21.83 -20.60
C ASN A 226 -18.31 -22.98 -20.22
N GLN A 227 -18.73 -22.99 -18.97
CA GLN A 227 -19.76 -23.88 -18.45
C GLN A 227 -21.15 -23.31 -18.73
N SER A 228 -22.09 -24.12 -19.20
CA SER A 228 -23.51 -23.75 -19.22
C SER A 228 -24.13 -23.97 -17.84
N LEU A 229 -24.78 -22.94 -17.33
CA LEU A 229 -25.56 -22.98 -16.09
C LEU A 229 -26.94 -23.59 -16.35
N GLY A 230 -27.54 -24.17 -15.31
CA GLY A 230 -28.84 -24.83 -15.40
C GLY A 230 -28.78 -26.35 -15.57
N ASN A 231 -27.69 -26.99 -15.13
CA ASN A 231 -27.48 -28.46 -15.19
C ASN A 231 -28.39 -29.26 -14.23
N MET A 232 -29.61 -28.82 -13.93
CA MET A 232 -30.58 -29.52 -13.06
C MET A 232 -30.01 -30.04 -11.71
N GLY A 233 -29.06 -29.31 -11.11
CA GLY A 233 -28.39 -29.70 -9.86
C GLY A 233 -27.15 -30.58 -10.01
N GLY A 234 -26.72 -30.90 -11.24
CA GLY A 234 -25.47 -31.60 -11.51
C GLY A 234 -24.23 -30.75 -11.18
N HIS A 235 -23.13 -31.42 -10.87
CA HIS A 235 -21.85 -30.79 -10.55
C HIS A 235 -21.20 -30.15 -11.79
N TYR A 236 -20.32 -29.17 -11.54
CA TYR A 236 -19.50 -28.55 -12.58
C TYR A 236 -18.05 -29.00 -12.44
N ASP A 237 -17.43 -29.34 -13.56
CA ASP A 237 -16.06 -29.81 -13.59
C ASP A 237 -15.06 -28.66 -13.66
N PHE A 238 -13.87 -28.92 -13.09
CA PHE A 238 -12.70 -28.07 -13.23
C PHE A 238 -11.57 -28.86 -13.89
N ASN A 239 -10.84 -28.21 -14.78
CA ASN A 239 -9.66 -28.79 -15.42
C ASN A 239 -8.42 -27.90 -15.25
N VAL A 240 -7.26 -28.47 -15.53
CA VAL A 240 -6.01 -27.72 -15.68
C VAL A 240 -6.03 -27.05 -17.04
N ASP A 241 -6.12 -25.72 -17.05
CA ASP A 241 -6.14 -24.88 -18.25
C ASP A 241 -4.73 -24.45 -18.66
N ARG A 242 -3.82 -24.31 -17.69
CA ARG A 242 -2.41 -23.99 -17.95
C ARG A 242 -1.51 -24.52 -16.84
N ALA A 243 -0.38 -25.10 -17.21
CA ALA A 243 0.71 -25.43 -16.29
C ALA A 243 2.04 -25.10 -16.98
N TYR A 244 2.95 -24.40 -16.30
CA TYR A 244 4.23 -24.02 -16.88
C TYR A 244 5.33 -23.83 -15.83
N LEU A 245 6.57 -23.94 -16.30
CA LEU A 245 7.78 -23.49 -15.62
C LEU A 245 8.45 -22.43 -16.48
N LYS A 246 8.90 -21.34 -15.85
CA LYS A 246 9.64 -20.25 -16.50
C LYS A 246 10.97 -20.07 -15.79
N TYR A 247 12.05 -20.23 -16.53
CA TYR A 247 13.41 -19.98 -16.05
C TYR A 247 13.96 -18.72 -16.72
N ASP A 248 14.44 -17.77 -15.91
CA ASP A 248 15.02 -16.50 -16.33
C ASP A 248 16.55 -16.57 -16.11
N ALA A 249 17.33 -16.72 -17.20
CA ALA A 249 18.78 -16.95 -17.11
C ALA A 249 19.58 -15.70 -16.68
N VAL A 250 19.09 -14.51 -16.99
CA VAL A 250 19.61 -13.22 -16.55
C VAL A 250 18.50 -12.53 -15.78
N ASN A 251 18.76 -12.16 -14.53
CA ASN A 251 17.80 -11.46 -13.71
C ASN A 251 18.01 -9.95 -13.89
N ASP A 252 17.22 -9.32 -14.76
CA ASP A 252 17.32 -7.89 -15.07
C ASP A 252 16.99 -6.98 -13.87
N GLU A 253 16.50 -7.54 -12.75
CA GLU A 253 16.29 -6.84 -11.48
C GLU A 253 17.58 -6.66 -10.65
N GLY A 254 18.73 -7.14 -11.15
CA GLY A 254 20.03 -7.06 -10.50
C GLY A 254 21.04 -6.17 -11.24
N PHE A 255 20.76 -4.88 -11.37
CA PHE A 255 21.85 -3.91 -11.52
C PHE A 255 22.48 -3.69 -10.14
N LYS A 256 23.73 -4.14 -10.00
CA LYS A 256 24.63 -3.81 -8.89
C LYS A 256 24.93 -2.32 -8.84
#